data_AF-A0A5J4SAC8-F1
#
_entry.id   AF-A0A5J4SAC8-F1
#
_cell.length_a   1.000
_cell.length_b   1.000
_cell.length_c   1.000
_cell.angle_alpha   90.00
_cell.angle_beta   90.00
_cell.angle_gamma   90.00
#
_symmetry.space_group_name_H-M   'P 1'
#
loop_
_entity.id
_entity.type
_entity.pdbx_description
1 polymer ?
#
loop_
_entity_poly.entity_id
_entity_poly.type
_entity_poly.pdbx_seq_one_letter_code
_entity_poly.pdbx_strand_id
1 'polypeptide(L)'
;MQGGISNQFGGIIYADIGLSSSKLDITCCSFIGCKATNWGGALYLSINNTGESTLKNISFNNCEAFNNGGAIYTTLESGGKLTISGSCNFTDCVSLSNNSDGGGGIYVLINGVNSSLKFEDSITFVRCSAYDGGGMFIDISNLGKHIMTGQSIFIDCNSTEYGGGCYINTSSANYNIQLLGNMQFEGCESEIGGGL
;
A
#
# COMPACT_ATOMS: atom_id res chain seq x y z
N MET A 1 24.91 -0.95 10.11
CA MET A 1 24.66 0.49 9.81
C MET A 1 25.30 0.80 8.46
N GLN A 2 24.56 0.66 7.37
CA GLN A 2 25.04 1.08 6.05
C GLN A 2 24.51 2.48 5.80
N GLY A 3 25.37 3.47 6.08
CA GLY A 3 25.17 4.85 5.67
C GLY A 3 25.41 4.94 4.16
N GLY A 4 24.35 4.82 3.39
CA GLY A 4 24.34 5.03 1.94
C GLY A 4 23.05 5.75 1.60
N ILE A 5 23.18 6.93 0.99
CA ILE A 5 22.16 7.80 0.39
C ILE A 5 20.75 7.21 0.46
N SER A 6 20.02 7.53 1.52
CA SER A 6 18.63 7.11 1.68
C SER A 6 17.74 8.19 1.07
N ASN A 7 17.09 7.87 -0.05
CA ASN A 7 16.10 8.76 -0.66
C ASN A 7 14.97 9.03 0.34
N GLN A 8 14.46 10.26 0.38
CA GLN A 8 13.36 10.58 1.30
C GLN A 8 12.07 9.87 0.89
N PHE A 9 11.79 9.83 -0.41
CA PHE A 9 10.57 9.27 -0.97
C PHE A 9 10.92 8.31 -2.09
N GLY A 10 10.32 7.12 -2.10
CA GLY A 10 10.50 6.17 -3.18
C GLY A 10 11.96 5.74 -3.28
N GLY A 11 12.37 4.75 -2.47
CA GLY A 11 13.78 4.36 -2.40
C GLY A 11 14.41 4.07 -3.77
N ILE A 12 13.60 3.63 -4.75
CA ILE A 12 14.00 3.45 -6.14
C ILE A 12 13.18 4.33 -7.11
N ILE A 13 11.86 4.42 -6.94
CA ILE A 13 10.97 5.11 -7.88
C ILE A 13 10.16 6.17 -7.14
N TYR A 14 10.29 7.41 -7.59
CA TYR A 14 9.38 8.50 -7.30
C TYR A 14 8.66 8.87 -8.61
N ALA A 15 7.34 8.83 -8.63
CA ALA A 15 6.55 9.19 -9.80
C ALA A 15 5.36 10.09 -9.43
N ASP A 16 5.23 11.20 -10.17
CA ASP A 16 4.04 12.06 -10.16
C ASP A 16 3.31 11.93 -11.49
N ILE A 17 2.12 11.34 -11.44
CA ILE A 17 1.25 10.97 -12.55
C ILE A 17 0.03 11.90 -12.49
N GLY A 18 0.27 13.18 -12.76
CA GLY A 18 -0.71 14.27 -12.54
C GLY A 18 -1.25 14.94 -13.81
N LEU A 19 -0.82 14.51 -15.01
CA LEU A 19 -1.39 15.02 -16.27
C LEU A 19 -2.59 14.15 -16.67
N SER A 20 -3.60 14.77 -17.29
CA SER A 20 -4.77 14.05 -17.79
C SER A 20 -4.35 12.90 -18.70
N SER A 21 -4.80 11.69 -18.39
CA SER A 21 -4.47 10.45 -19.12
C SER A 21 -2.98 10.04 -19.09
N SER A 22 -2.20 10.55 -18.12
CA SER A 22 -0.84 10.03 -17.88
C SER A 22 -0.88 8.63 -17.26
N LYS A 23 0.12 7.82 -17.61
CA LYS A 23 0.18 6.41 -17.19
C LYS A 23 1.58 5.96 -16.79
N LEU A 24 1.66 5.16 -15.73
CA LEU A 24 2.84 4.38 -15.39
C LEU A 24 2.43 2.91 -15.19
N ASP A 25 3.02 2.02 -15.98
CA ASP A 25 2.87 0.58 -15.79
C ASP A 25 4.22 -0.01 -15.36
N ILE A 26 4.23 -0.73 -14.24
CA ILE A 26 5.39 -1.50 -13.77
C ILE A 26 4.97 -2.96 -13.76
N THR A 27 5.70 -3.79 -14.51
CA THR A 27 5.32 -5.19 -14.72
C THR A 27 6.51 -6.12 -14.57
N CYS A 28 6.33 -7.25 -13.88
CA CYS A 28 7.34 -8.31 -13.76
C CYS A 28 8.65 -7.83 -13.09
N CYS A 29 8.53 -6.93 -12.11
CA CYS A 29 9.68 -6.38 -11.37
C CYS A 29 9.85 -7.03 -9.99
N SER A 30 11.07 -6.99 -9.47
CA SER A 30 11.39 -7.36 -8.10
C SER A 30 12.18 -6.23 -7.43
N PHE A 31 11.72 -5.79 -6.27
CA PHE A 31 12.34 -4.76 -5.45
C PHE A 31 12.81 -5.39 -4.15
N ILE A 32 14.12 -5.35 -3.90
CA ILE A 32 14.75 -6.08 -2.79
C ILE A 32 15.59 -5.09 -1.97
N GLY A 33 15.38 -5.05 -0.66
CA GLY A 33 16.19 -4.23 0.25
C GLY A 33 16.06 -2.73 0.03
N CYS A 34 14.97 -2.27 -0.59
CA CYS A 34 14.77 -0.87 -0.92
C CYS A 34 14.41 -0.06 0.34
N LYS A 35 15.02 1.11 0.52
CA LYS A 35 14.84 1.92 1.73
C LYS A 35 14.53 3.38 1.42
N ALA A 36 13.62 3.97 2.18
CA ALA A 36 13.35 5.41 2.17
C ALA A 36 13.32 5.98 3.60
N THR A 37 13.81 7.22 3.79
CA THR A 37 13.78 7.86 5.13
C THR A 37 12.43 8.47 5.47
N ASN A 38 11.46 8.45 4.56
CA ASN A 38 10.13 8.96 4.82
C ASN A 38 9.09 7.98 4.30
N TRP A 39 8.79 7.97 3.00
CA TRP A 39 7.65 7.21 2.47
C TRP A 39 8.02 6.33 1.28
N GLY A 40 7.43 5.14 1.21
CA GLY A 40 7.57 4.26 0.06
C GLY A 40 8.99 3.72 -0.08
N GLY A 41 9.33 2.68 0.68
CA GLY A 41 10.70 2.14 0.70
C GLY A 41 11.22 1.76 -0.68
N ALA A 42 10.35 1.36 -1.60
CA ALA A 42 10.67 1.18 -3.01
C ALA A 42 9.99 2.24 -3.91
N LEU A 43 8.67 2.39 -3.80
CA LEU A 43 7.86 3.23 -4.69
C LEU A 43 7.13 4.33 -3.91
N TYR A 44 7.23 5.55 -4.42
CA TYR A 44 6.35 6.66 -4.09
C TYR A 44 5.58 7.06 -5.34
N LEU A 45 4.24 6.92 -5.31
CA LEU A 45 3.37 7.26 -6.44
C LEU A 45 2.36 8.33 -6.04
N SER A 46 2.34 9.44 -6.76
CA SER A 46 1.31 10.47 -6.68
C SER A 46 0.48 10.38 -7.95
N ILE A 47 -0.77 9.94 -7.89
CA ILE A 47 -1.63 9.73 -9.07
C ILE A 47 -2.83 10.64 -8.97
N ASN A 48 -2.88 11.63 -9.86
CA ASN A 48 -3.82 12.74 -9.78
C ASN A 48 -4.49 13.01 -11.14
N ASN A 49 -5.55 13.83 -11.14
CA ASN A 49 -6.16 14.40 -12.35
C ASN A 49 -6.47 13.37 -13.44
N THR A 50 -7.17 12.29 -13.08
CA THR A 50 -7.49 11.16 -13.98
C THR A 50 -6.30 10.37 -14.52
N GLY A 51 -5.11 10.54 -13.92
CA GLY A 51 -3.97 9.65 -14.14
C GLY A 51 -4.29 8.22 -13.70
N GLU A 52 -3.68 7.25 -14.38
CA GLU A 52 -3.91 5.84 -14.10
C GLU A 52 -2.59 5.09 -14.03
N SER A 53 -2.45 4.09 -13.17
CA SER A 53 -1.23 3.27 -13.13
C SER A 53 -1.55 1.82 -12.80
N THR A 54 -0.66 0.94 -13.28
CA THR A 54 -0.79 -0.50 -13.06
C THR A 54 0.50 -1.05 -12.47
N LEU A 55 0.37 -1.82 -11.39
CA LEU A 55 1.43 -2.65 -10.85
C LEU A 55 1.04 -4.11 -11.05
N LYS A 56 1.80 -4.86 -11.85
CA LYS A 56 1.45 -6.23 -12.21
C LYS A 56 2.59 -7.21 -12.06
N ASN A 57 2.33 -8.35 -11.42
CA ASN A 57 3.33 -9.41 -11.23
C ASN A 57 4.61 -8.88 -10.55
N ILE A 58 4.47 -8.18 -9.42
CA ILE A 58 5.59 -7.53 -8.73
C ILE A 58 5.89 -8.22 -7.40
N SER A 59 7.17 -8.31 -7.05
CA SER A 59 7.59 -8.71 -5.70
C SER A 59 8.32 -7.58 -4.98
N PHE A 60 8.04 -7.46 -3.68
CA PHE A 60 8.74 -6.60 -2.74
C PHE A 60 9.28 -7.46 -1.60
N ASN A 61 10.58 -7.40 -1.37
CA ASN A 61 11.23 -8.17 -0.31
C ASN A 61 12.14 -7.29 0.53
N ASN A 62 11.93 -7.31 1.85
CA ASN A 62 12.75 -6.57 2.81
C ASN A 62 12.83 -5.06 2.51
N CYS A 63 11.70 -4.46 2.11
CA CYS A 63 11.61 -3.04 1.83
C CYS A 63 11.23 -2.27 3.11
N GLU A 64 11.82 -1.10 3.32
CA GLU A 64 11.65 -0.34 4.55
C GLU A 64 11.39 1.15 4.25
N ALA A 65 10.41 1.72 4.94
CA ALA A 65 10.21 3.16 5.01
C ALA A 65 10.21 3.59 6.48
N PHE A 66 10.70 4.80 6.76
CA PHE A 66 10.65 5.28 8.14
C PHE A 66 9.21 5.55 8.59
N ASN A 67 8.42 6.26 7.78
CA ASN A 67 7.02 6.56 8.06
C ASN A 67 6.13 5.59 7.26
N ASN A 68 5.27 6.07 6.38
CA ASN A 68 4.26 5.25 5.70
C ASN A 68 4.79 4.41 4.52
N GLY A 69 4.22 3.21 4.35
CA GLY A 69 4.38 2.40 3.15
C GLY A 69 5.77 1.78 3.02
N GLY A 70 6.03 0.71 3.77
CA GLY A 70 7.36 0.09 3.81
C GLY A 70 7.89 -0.33 2.43
N ALA A 71 7.02 -0.77 1.52
CA ALA A 71 7.37 -0.93 0.11
C ALA A 71 6.79 0.18 -0.78
N ILE A 72 5.48 0.42 -0.67
CA ILE A 72 4.76 1.35 -1.54
C ILE A 72 4.04 2.39 -0.70
N TYR A 73 4.24 3.65 -1.06
CA TYR A 73 3.37 4.75 -0.65
C TYR A 73 2.65 5.29 -1.88
N THR A 74 1.35 5.54 -1.77
CA THR A 74 0.57 6.10 -2.87
C THR A 74 -0.51 7.08 -2.42
N THR A 75 -0.67 8.18 -3.17
CA THR A 75 -1.84 9.07 -3.10
C THR A 75 -2.65 9.00 -4.39
N LEU A 76 -3.97 8.89 -4.28
CA LEU A 76 -4.93 8.83 -5.38
C LEU A 76 -5.93 9.98 -5.24
N GLU A 77 -5.72 11.06 -6.00
CA GLU A 77 -6.54 12.27 -5.87
C GLU A 77 -7.19 12.70 -7.19
N SER A 78 -8.29 13.44 -7.11
CA SER A 78 -8.94 14.08 -8.27
C SER A 78 -9.15 13.12 -9.47
N GLY A 79 -9.62 11.90 -9.20
CA GLY A 79 -9.87 10.88 -10.21
C GLY A 79 -8.69 9.94 -10.50
N GLY A 80 -7.60 10.02 -9.74
CA GLY A 80 -6.43 9.15 -9.88
C GLY A 80 -6.72 7.70 -9.54
N LYS A 81 -6.14 6.76 -10.30
CA LYS A 81 -6.42 5.34 -10.15
C LYS A 81 -5.17 4.48 -10.13
N LEU A 82 -5.16 3.51 -9.22
CA LEU A 82 -4.14 2.47 -9.16
C LEU A 82 -4.79 1.10 -9.22
N THR A 83 -4.30 0.26 -10.14
CA THR A 83 -4.62 -1.17 -10.17
C THR A 83 -3.39 -1.99 -9.82
N ILE A 84 -3.54 -2.89 -8.86
CA ILE A 84 -2.52 -3.88 -8.49
C ILE A 84 -3.09 -5.27 -8.83
N SER A 85 -2.43 -5.99 -9.75
CA SER A 85 -2.99 -7.22 -10.33
C SER A 85 -1.94 -8.28 -10.67
N GLY A 86 -2.38 -9.45 -11.14
CA GLY A 86 -1.53 -10.61 -11.36
C GLY A 86 -1.11 -11.27 -10.05
N SER A 87 0.15 -11.68 -9.95
CA SER A 87 0.72 -12.26 -8.72
C SER A 87 1.66 -11.26 -8.05
N CYS A 88 1.16 -10.54 -7.05
CA CYS A 88 1.95 -9.55 -6.32
C CYS A 88 2.24 -10.02 -4.89
N ASN A 89 3.50 -9.90 -4.46
CA ASN A 89 3.96 -10.40 -3.17
C ASN A 89 4.73 -9.32 -2.40
N PHE A 90 4.41 -9.18 -1.12
CA PHE A 90 5.08 -8.30 -0.16
C PHE A 90 5.58 -9.17 0.97
N THR A 91 6.88 -9.16 1.22
CA THR A 91 7.50 -10.06 2.20
C THR A 91 8.52 -9.31 3.02
N ASP A 92 8.38 -9.37 4.34
CA ASP A 92 9.27 -8.71 5.30
C ASP A 92 9.37 -7.18 5.04
N CYS A 93 8.27 -6.55 4.61
CA CYS A 93 8.22 -5.11 4.36
C CYS A 93 7.75 -4.36 5.63
N VAL A 94 8.42 -3.25 5.96
CA VAL A 94 8.26 -2.59 7.26
C VAL A 94 8.12 -1.07 7.15
N SER A 95 7.14 -0.52 7.86
CA SER A 95 7.10 0.87 8.31
C SER A 95 7.72 0.94 9.70
N LEU A 96 8.77 1.74 9.88
CA LEU A 96 9.58 1.74 11.12
C LEU A 96 9.03 2.66 12.22
N SER A 97 8.10 3.55 11.87
CA SER A 97 7.53 4.53 12.78
C SER A 97 6.67 3.85 13.84
N ASN A 98 6.66 4.45 15.03
CA ASN A 98 6.04 3.90 16.23
C ASN A 98 4.92 4.79 16.78
N ASN A 99 4.31 5.64 15.94
CA ASN A 99 3.32 6.62 16.39
C ASN A 99 1.94 6.50 15.73
N SER A 100 1.84 6.64 14.41
CA SER A 100 0.58 6.78 13.67
C SER A 100 0.76 6.52 12.17
N ASP A 101 1.93 6.06 11.75
CA ASP A 101 2.20 5.73 10.35
C ASP A 101 1.94 4.25 10.08
N GLY A 102 1.43 3.94 8.90
CA GLY A 102 0.94 2.60 8.59
C GLY A 102 1.45 1.98 7.31
N GLY A 103 1.03 0.74 7.11
CA GLY A 103 1.22 0.01 5.86
C GLY A 103 2.63 -0.53 5.72
N GLY A 104 2.92 -1.65 6.39
CA GLY A 104 4.25 -2.27 6.32
C GLY A 104 4.60 -2.69 4.90
N GLY A 105 3.64 -3.24 4.16
CA GLY A 105 3.74 -3.40 2.71
C GLY A 105 3.35 -2.13 1.96
N ILE A 106 2.08 -1.74 2.08
CA ILE A 106 1.48 -0.66 1.27
C ILE A 106 0.74 0.32 2.15
N TYR A 107 0.97 1.60 1.93
CA TYR A 107 0.11 2.68 2.38
C TYR A 107 -0.58 3.36 1.18
N VAL A 108 -1.90 3.54 1.24
CA VAL A 108 -2.65 4.27 0.23
C VAL A 108 -3.58 5.31 0.84
N LEU A 109 -3.48 6.55 0.36
CA LEU A 109 -4.48 7.59 0.57
C LEU A 109 -5.37 7.73 -0.67
N ILE A 110 -6.68 7.58 -0.51
CA ILE A 110 -7.67 7.75 -1.57
C ILE A 110 -8.56 8.94 -1.22
N ASN A 111 -8.41 10.04 -1.95
CA ASN A 111 -9.08 11.30 -1.65
C ASN A 111 -9.70 11.91 -2.91
N GLY A 112 -11.03 11.82 -3.02
CA GLY A 112 -11.77 12.54 -4.06
C GLY A 112 -12.60 11.66 -4.98
N VAL A 113 -13.47 12.34 -5.73
CA VAL A 113 -14.41 11.72 -6.66
C VAL A 113 -13.66 10.98 -7.76
N ASN A 114 -14.12 9.76 -8.05
CA ASN A 114 -13.55 8.87 -9.06
C ASN A 114 -12.10 8.41 -8.79
N SER A 115 -11.51 8.77 -7.64
CA SER A 115 -10.24 8.20 -7.22
C SER A 115 -10.45 6.77 -6.72
N SER A 116 -9.61 5.83 -7.16
CA SER A 116 -9.82 4.43 -6.82
C SER A 116 -8.58 3.56 -6.75
N LEU A 117 -8.51 2.72 -5.71
CA LEU A 117 -7.57 1.61 -5.60
C LEU A 117 -8.28 0.30 -5.92
N LYS A 118 -7.73 -0.49 -6.83
CA LYS A 118 -8.22 -1.82 -7.17
C LYS A 118 -7.14 -2.89 -6.98
N PHE A 119 -7.48 -3.94 -6.24
CA PHE A 119 -6.72 -5.20 -6.23
C PHE A 119 -7.46 -6.27 -7.02
N GLU A 120 -6.72 -7.00 -7.84
CA GLU A 120 -7.19 -8.10 -8.66
C GLU A 120 -6.27 -9.32 -8.53
N ASP A 121 -6.78 -10.49 -8.92
CA ASP A 121 -6.02 -11.74 -9.01
C ASP A 121 -5.48 -12.26 -7.66
N SER A 122 -4.17 -12.21 -7.40
CA SER A 122 -3.54 -12.82 -6.21
C SER A 122 -2.51 -11.89 -5.58
N ILE A 123 -2.81 -11.41 -4.38
CA ILE A 123 -1.99 -10.46 -3.63
C ILE A 123 -1.66 -11.04 -2.27
N THR A 124 -0.36 -11.18 -1.96
CA THR A 124 0.07 -11.82 -0.71
C THR A 124 0.98 -10.90 0.09
N PHE A 125 0.71 -10.80 1.39
CA PHE A 125 1.53 -10.12 2.39
C PHE A 125 2.02 -11.15 3.40
N VAL A 126 3.33 -11.17 3.67
CA VAL A 126 3.95 -12.13 4.59
C VAL A 126 4.92 -11.39 5.51
N ARG A 127 4.71 -11.49 6.82
CA ARG A 127 5.57 -10.89 7.85
C ARG A 127 5.84 -9.40 7.64
N CYS A 128 4.83 -8.68 7.17
CA CYS A 128 4.90 -7.23 7.08
C CYS A 128 4.50 -6.61 8.42
N SER A 129 5.09 -5.47 8.77
CA SER A 129 4.75 -4.79 10.03
C SER A 129 4.76 -3.27 9.96
N ALA A 130 3.90 -2.65 10.78
CA ALA A 130 3.77 -1.20 10.90
C ALA A 130 3.19 -0.80 12.27
N TYR A 131 3.01 0.49 12.54
CA TYR A 131 2.20 0.91 13.68
C TYR A 131 0.72 0.55 13.45
N ASP A 132 0.19 0.83 12.26
CA ASP A 132 -1.16 0.44 11.81
C ASP A 132 -1.12 -0.28 10.45
N GLY A 133 -1.94 -1.31 10.26
CA GLY A 133 -2.03 -2.00 8.97
C GLY A 133 -0.72 -2.72 8.63
N GLY A 134 -0.39 -3.81 9.34
CA GLY A 134 0.92 -4.46 9.24
C GLY A 134 1.29 -4.85 7.81
N GLY A 135 0.35 -5.42 7.05
CA GLY A 135 0.46 -5.58 5.60
C GLY A 135 0.07 -4.33 4.82
N MET A 136 -1.11 -3.78 5.12
CA MET A 136 -1.69 -2.69 4.32
C MET A 136 -2.43 -1.67 5.19
N PHE A 137 -2.26 -0.39 4.87
CA PHE A 137 -3.04 0.71 5.42
C PHE A 137 -3.74 1.45 4.29
N ILE A 138 -5.05 1.67 4.40
CA ILE A 138 -5.83 2.45 3.44
C ILE A 138 -6.60 3.55 4.15
N ASP A 139 -6.38 4.81 3.78
CA ASP A 139 -7.22 5.94 4.16
C ASP A 139 -8.14 6.32 3.00
N ILE A 140 -9.46 6.41 3.26
CA ILE A 140 -10.46 6.74 2.24
C ILE A 140 -11.29 7.95 2.68
N SER A 141 -11.29 8.97 1.83
CA SER A 141 -12.07 10.19 2.02
C SER A 141 -12.67 10.72 0.71
N ASN A 142 -13.64 11.64 0.84
CA ASN A 142 -14.23 12.45 -0.22
C ASN A 142 -14.69 11.65 -1.45
N LEU A 143 -15.51 10.61 -1.24
CA LEU A 143 -16.06 9.74 -2.31
C LEU A 143 -15.03 8.79 -2.97
N GLY A 144 -13.89 8.59 -2.31
CA GLY A 144 -12.89 7.60 -2.71
C GLY A 144 -13.44 6.17 -2.74
N LYS A 145 -12.85 5.34 -3.60
CA LYS A 145 -13.29 3.95 -3.81
C LYS A 145 -12.16 2.96 -3.63
N HIS A 146 -12.44 1.87 -2.93
CA HIS A 146 -11.52 0.76 -2.78
C HIS A 146 -12.22 -0.54 -3.11
N ILE A 147 -11.64 -1.31 -4.02
CA ILE A 147 -12.20 -2.57 -4.50
C ILE A 147 -11.12 -3.66 -4.41
N MET A 148 -11.40 -4.73 -3.68
CA MET A 148 -10.59 -5.93 -3.65
C MET A 148 -11.35 -7.08 -4.26
N THR A 149 -10.78 -7.67 -5.30
CA THR A 149 -11.28 -8.85 -6.00
C THR A 149 -10.18 -9.90 -6.09
N GLY A 150 -10.53 -11.14 -6.42
CA GLY A 150 -9.56 -12.23 -6.48
C GLY A 150 -9.25 -12.76 -5.08
N GLN A 151 -7.98 -12.99 -4.77
CA GLN A 151 -7.49 -13.54 -3.52
C GLN A 151 -6.50 -12.57 -2.89
N SER A 152 -6.69 -12.27 -1.61
CA SER A 152 -5.72 -11.53 -0.81
C SER A 152 -5.41 -12.28 0.47
N ILE A 153 -4.12 -12.53 0.70
CA ILE A 153 -3.62 -13.36 1.79
C ILE A 153 -2.68 -12.53 2.65
N PHE A 154 -2.90 -12.54 3.95
CA PHE A 154 -2.05 -11.92 4.95
C PHE A 154 -1.58 -13.02 5.91
N ILE A 155 -0.27 -13.23 5.99
CA ILE A 155 0.34 -14.25 6.85
C ILE A 155 1.33 -13.57 7.79
N ASP A 156 1.17 -13.81 9.09
CA ASP A 156 2.05 -13.32 10.16
C ASP A 156 2.33 -11.80 10.09
N CYS A 157 1.37 -11.02 9.60
CA CYS A 157 1.48 -9.58 9.54
C CYS A 157 1.08 -8.98 10.90
N ASN A 158 1.85 -8.02 11.39
CA ASN A 158 1.68 -7.48 12.73
C ASN A 158 1.60 -5.96 12.73
N SER A 159 0.67 -5.40 13.50
CA SER A 159 0.64 -3.97 13.78
C SER A 159 0.59 -3.70 15.28
N THR A 160 0.91 -2.47 15.67
CA THR A 160 0.83 -2.06 17.07
C THR A 160 -0.62 -1.87 17.48
N GLU A 161 -1.36 -1.01 16.79
CA GLU A 161 -2.69 -0.56 17.24
C GLU A 161 -3.81 -1.20 16.41
N TYR A 162 -3.95 -0.84 15.14
CA TYR A 162 -5.06 -1.30 14.30
C TYR A 162 -4.63 -2.23 13.16
N GLY A 163 -5.38 -3.31 12.93
CA GLY A 163 -5.29 -4.08 11.69
C GLY A 163 -3.95 -4.79 11.47
N GLY A 164 -3.71 -5.95 12.09
CA GLY A 164 -2.43 -6.65 11.96
C GLY A 164 -2.10 -7.02 10.51
N GLY A 165 -3.09 -7.52 9.75
CA GLY A 165 -2.99 -7.72 8.31
C GLY A 165 -3.24 -6.44 7.51
N CYS A 166 -4.41 -5.85 7.71
CA CYS A 166 -4.87 -4.69 6.97
C CYS A 166 -5.60 -3.73 7.90
N TYR A 167 -5.49 -2.43 7.68
CA TYR A 167 -6.31 -1.43 8.34
C TYR A 167 -6.94 -0.50 7.30
N ILE A 168 -8.24 -0.26 7.42
CA ILE A 168 -8.97 0.66 6.54
C ILE A 168 -9.62 1.75 7.39
N ASN A 169 -9.13 2.97 7.24
CA ASN A 169 -9.67 4.16 7.88
C ASN A 169 -10.58 4.95 6.91
N THR A 170 -11.66 5.52 7.45
CA THR A 170 -12.59 6.34 6.67
C THR A 170 -13.00 7.58 7.45
N SER A 171 -12.85 8.77 6.84
CA SER A 171 -13.02 10.05 7.55
C SER A 171 -14.16 10.95 7.01
N SER A 172 -14.91 10.51 5.99
CA SER A 172 -15.99 11.29 5.37
C SER A 172 -17.16 10.41 4.91
N ALA A 173 -18.33 11.00 4.65
CA ALA A 173 -19.48 10.25 4.12
C ALA A 173 -19.29 9.86 2.64
N ASN A 174 -20.01 8.82 2.19
CA ASN A 174 -20.11 8.37 0.80
C ASN A 174 -18.83 7.73 0.19
N TYR A 175 -17.95 7.15 1.01
CA TYR A 175 -16.93 6.22 0.50
C TYR A 175 -17.56 4.95 -0.07
N ASN A 176 -16.82 4.22 -0.90
CA ASN A 176 -17.24 2.91 -1.39
C ASN A 176 -16.11 1.88 -1.18
N ILE A 177 -16.33 0.93 -0.27
CA ILE A 177 -15.42 -0.18 -0.01
C ILE A 177 -16.10 -1.47 -0.45
N GLN A 178 -15.44 -2.24 -1.30
CA GLN A 178 -15.93 -3.51 -1.82
C GLN A 178 -14.88 -4.60 -1.67
N LEU A 179 -15.05 -5.45 -0.65
CA LEU A 179 -14.20 -6.63 -0.42
C LEU A 179 -14.93 -7.85 -0.99
N LEU A 180 -14.76 -8.07 -2.30
CA LEU A 180 -15.54 -9.08 -3.07
C LEU A 180 -14.73 -10.35 -3.35
N GLY A 181 -13.45 -10.37 -2.99
CA GLY A 181 -12.55 -11.50 -3.14
C GLY A 181 -12.53 -12.46 -1.95
N ASN A 182 -11.69 -13.49 -2.06
CA ASN A 182 -11.31 -14.35 -0.95
C ASN A 182 -10.23 -13.64 -0.11
N MET A 183 -10.56 -13.31 1.12
CA MET A 183 -9.66 -12.65 2.08
C MET A 183 -9.23 -13.67 3.13
N GLN A 184 -7.93 -13.91 3.26
CA GLN A 184 -7.36 -14.82 4.26
C GLN A 184 -6.40 -14.05 5.16
N PHE A 185 -6.57 -14.22 6.48
CA PHE A 185 -5.69 -13.70 7.51
C PHE A 185 -5.25 -14.85 8.39
N GLU A 186 -3.94 -15.10 8.45
CA GLU A 186 -3.33 -16.18 9.20
C GLU A 186 -2.22 -15.61 10.08
N GLY A 187 -2.25 -15.89 11.39
CA GLY A 187 -1.22 -15.42 12.32
C GLY A 187 -1.09 -13.90 12.44
N CYS A 188 -2.08 -13.12 11.98
CA CYS A 188 -2.01 -11.66 12.02
C CYS A 188 -2.43 -11.11 13.40
N GLU A 189 -1.67 -10.16 13.92
CA GLU A 189 -1.79 -9.67 15.31
C GLU A 189 -1.82 -8.13 15.37
N SER A 190 -2.63 -7.58 16.28
CA SER A 190 -2.70 -6.15 16.65
C SER A 190 -3.49 -5.99 17.95
N GLU A 191 -3.44 -4.82 18.57
CA GLU A 191 -4.31 -4.50 19.73
C GLU A 191 -5.80 -4.51 19.36
N ILE A 192 -6.14 -4.02 18.16
CA ILE A 192 -7.51 -3.91 17.66
C ILE A 192 -7.57 -4.47 16.23
N GLY A 193 -8.31 -5.58 16.07
CA GLY A 193 -8.55 -6.21 14.76
C GLY A 193 -7.32 -6.88 14.16
N GLY A 194 -6.90 -8.04 14.69
CA GLY A 194 -5.66 -8.71 14.26
C GLY A 194 -5.56 -8.99 12.74
N GLY A 195 -6.68 -9.26 12.07
CA GLY A 195 -6.72 -9.43 10.61
C GLY A 195 -6.98 -8.11 9.86
N LEU A 196 -8.17 -7.55 10.05
CA LEU A 196 -8.70 -6.34 9.41
C LEU A 196 -9.40 -5.44 10.43
#